data_AF-A0A2E7TPB6-F1
#
_entry.id   AF-A0A2E7TPB6-F1
#
_cell.length_a   1.000
_cell.length_b   1.000
_cell.length_c   1.000
_cell.angle_alpha   90.00
_cell.angle_beta   90.00
_cell.angle_gamma   90.00
#
_symmetry.space_group_name_H-M   'P 1'
#
loop_
_entity.id
_entity.type
_entity.pdbx_description
1 polymer ?
#
loop_
_entity_poly.entity_id
_entity_poly.type
_entity_poly.pdbx_seq_one_letter_code
_entity_poly.pdbx_strand_id
1 'polypeptide(L)'
;MQLMRPLKLFSIGLCLFIALFSCKKDESNIGAYISQNPNQIAAEINDTFHIVTYSKKLDSVITSGKSSIMLGSINTSEAGLSESSIFSSLIPDSLNRTFPSSNYQIDSFYIELEISNVYGKNISQEFEIYKIDEHVNEDSVYYNFDSLTVGEKIGS
;
A
#
# COMPACT_ATOMS: atom_id res chain seq x y z
N MET A 1 80.79 -36.16 10.08
CA MET A 1 79.40 -35.72 10.34
C MET A 1 79.36 -34.19 10.54
N GLN A 2 79.41 -33.37 9.47
CA GLN A 2 79.04 -31.92 9.50
C GLN A 2 78.76 -31.31 8.10
N LEU A 3 79.18 -31.93 6.98
CA LEU A 3 79.08 -31.31 5.63
C LEU A 3 77.72 -31.47 4.90
N MET A 4 76.88 -32.45 5.25
CA MET A 4 75.61 -32.71 4.54
C MET A 4 74.40 -31.91 5.05
N ARG A 5 74.50 -31.26 6.22
CA ARG A 5 73.45 -30.41 6.79
C ARG A 5 73.29 -29.07 6.05
N PRO A 6 74.37 -28.31 5.73
CA PRO A 6 74.22 -27.06 4.98
C PRO A 6 73.76 -27.30 3.53
N LEU A 7 74.15 -28.42 2.91
CA LEU A 7 73.76 -28.76 1.54
C LEU A 7 72.26 -29.09 1.41
N LYS A 8 71.68 -29.77 2.42
CA LYS A 8 70.23 -30.04 2.46
C LYS A 8 69.41 -28.77 2.71
N LEU A 9 69.89 -27.87 3.57
CA LEU A 9 69.26 -26.57 3.81
C LEU A 9 69.32 -25.67 2.56
N PHE A 10 70.44 -25.70 1.83
CA PHE A 10 70.58 -25.00 0.56
C PHE A 10 69.64 -25.53 -0.52
N SER A 11 69.52 -26.86 -0.63
CA SER A 11 68.59 -27.50 -1.58
C SER A 11 67.12 -27.20 -1.26
N ILE A 12 66.74 -27.19 0.02
CA ILE A 12 65.37 -26.81 0.44
C ILE A 12 65.11 -25.32 0.15
N GLY A 13 66.07 -24.45 0.45
CA GLY A 13 65.97 -23.02 0.14
C GLY A 13 65.82 -22.74 -1.35
N LEU A 14 66.58 -23.46 -2.20
CA LEU A 14 66.50 -23.35 -3.65
C LEU A 14 65.14 -23.81 -4.19
N CYS A 15 64.62 -24.93 -3.71
CA CYS A 15 63.29 -25.41 -4.10
C CYS A 15 62.18 -24.44 -3.67
N LEU A 16 62.29 -23.84 -2.48
CA LEU A 16 61.34 -22.83 -2.01
C LEU A 16 61.38 -21.57 -2.90
N PHE A 17 62.57 -21.15 -3.31
CA PHE A 17 62.76 -19.98 -4.17
C PHE A 17 62.15 -20.19 -5.57
N ILE A 18 62.32 -21.37 -6.16
CA ILE A 18 61.74 -21.69 -7.48
C ILE A 18 60.20 -21.78 -7.40
N ALA A 19 59.65 -22.27 -6.30
CA ALA A 19 58.20 -22.35 -6.10
C ALA A 19 57.52 -20.96 -6.09
N LEU A 20 58.20 -19.91 -5.62
CA LEU A 20 57.67 -18.54 -5.59
C LEU A 20 57.50 -17.92 -6.99
N PHE A 21 58.27 -18.37 -7.99
CA PHE A 21 58.19 -17.85 -9.37
C PHE A 21 57.43 -18.77 -10.34
N SER A 22 57.01 -19.96 -9.89
CA SER A 22 56.33 -20.96 -10.72
C SER A 22 54.81 -20.77 -10.79
N CYS A 23 54.23 -19.90 -9.96
CA CYS A 23 52.80 -19.62 -9.98
C CYS A 23 52.51 -18.50 -10.99
N LYS A 24 52.53 -18.83 -12.29
CA LYS A 24 51.89 -17.98 -13.29
C LYS A 24 50.40 -18.33 -13.30
N LYS A 25 49.59 -17.38 -12.83
CA LYS A 25 48.13 -17.48 -12.98
C LYS A 25 47.84 -17.46 -14.47
N ASP A 26 47.31 -18.56 -15.01
CA ASP A 26 46.75 -18.54 -16.35
C ASP A 26 45.64 -17.47 -16.33
N GLU A 27 45.84 -16.42 -17.12
CA GLU A 27 44.79 -15.47 -17.43
C GLU A 27 43.76 -16.26 -18.23
N SER A 28 42.75 -16.78 -17.53
CA SER A 28 41.61 -17.46 -18.11
C SER A 28 40.85 -16.45 -18.97
N ASN A 29 41.34 -16.23 -20.18
CA ASN A 29 40.80 -15.37 -21.22
C ASN A 29 39.60 -16.03 -21.92
N ILE A 30 38.73 -16.67 -21.14
CA ILE A 30 37.46 -17.18 -21.62
C ILE A 30 36.57 -15.96 -21.85
N GLY A 31 36.44 -15.54 -23.11
CA GLY A 31 35.64 -14.40 -23.52
C GLY A 31 36.41 -13.17 -24.00
N ALA A 32 37.74 -13.13 -23.83
CA ALA A 32 38.56 -11.96 -24.19
C ALA A 32 38.60 -11.67 -25.71
N TYR A 33 38.30 -12.67 -26.54
CA TYR A 33 38.26 -12.54 -28.00
C TYR A 33 36.84 -12.35 -28.56
N ILE A 34 35.82 -12.29 -27.71
CA ILE A 34 34.42 -12.10 -28.16
C ILE A 34 34.14 -10.61 -28.45
N SER A 35 34.94 -9.70 -27.88
CA SER A 35 34.82 -8.25 -28.12
C SER A 35 36.17 -7.66 -28.54
N GLN A 36 36.15 -6.79 -29.55
CA GLN A 36 37.33 -6.02 -29.99
C GLN A 36 37.85 -5.05 -28.92
N ASN A 37 37.07 -4.82 -27.84
CA ASN A 37 37.42 -4.01 -26.69
C ASN A 37 36.99 -4.71 -25.38
N PRO A 38 37.82 -5.59 -24.79
CA PRO A 38 37.45 -6.36 -23.59
C PRO A 38 37.16 -5.51 -22.35
N ASN A 39 37.67 -4.27 -22.29
CA ASN A 39 37.36 -3.29 -21.24
C ASN A 39 35.99 -2.60 -21.43
N GLN A 40 35.22 -2.93 -22.48
CA GLN A 40 33.91 -2.36 -22.80
C GLN A 40 32.78 -3.40 -22.79
N ILE A 41 32.99 -4.56 -22.14
CA ILE A 41 31.90 -5.52 -21.93
C ILE A 41 30.98 -4.94 -20.84
N ALA A 42 30.02 -4.12 -21.27
CA ALA A 42 28.91 -3.68 -20.44
C ALA A 42 27.76 -4.67 -20.59
N ALA A 43 27.18 -5.11 -19.47
CA ALA A 43 25.92 -5.83 -19.51
C ALA A 43 24.81 -4.84 -19.85
N GLU A 44 24.22 -4.95 -21.04
CA GLU A 44 23.03 -4.20 -21.39
C GLU A 44 21.81 -4.93 -20.81
N ILE A 45 21.25 -4.40 -19.73
CA ILE A 45 19.98 -4.86 -19.18
C ILE A 45 18.89 -4.15 -19.98
N ASN A 46 18.37 -4.83 -21.01
CA ASN A 46 17.24 -4.33 -21.78
C ASN A 46 15.94 -4.87 -21.16
N ASP A 47 15.25 -4.02 -20.40
CA ASP A 47 13.90 -4.26 -19.92
C ASP A 47 12.93 -3.33 -20.68
N THR A 48 12.26 -3.89 -21.69
CA THR A 48 11.28 -3.16 -22.52
C THR A 48 9.94 -3.88 -22.56
N PHE A 49 9.40 -4.27 -21.39
CA PHE A 49 7.97 -4.55 -21.32
C PHE A 49 7.20 -3.30 -20.90
N HIS A 50 6.20 -2.94 -21.71
CA HIS A 50 5.26 -1.88 -21.41
C HIS A 50 3.96 -2.51 -20.90
N ILE A 51 3.60 -2.24 -19.65
CA ILE A 51 2.27 -2.56 -19.13
C ILE A 51 1.34 -1.41 -19.53
N VAL A 52 0.43 -1.68 -20.46
CA VAL A 52 -0.63 -0.73 -20.80
C VAL A 52 -1.86 -1.07 -19.96
N THR A 53 -2.17 -0.24 -18.97
CA THR A 53 -3.38 -0.34 -18.15
C THR A 53 -4.45 0.58 -18.71
N TYR A 54 -5.71 0.19 -18.50
CA TYR A 54 -6.87 1.00 -18.88
C TYR A 54 -7.84 1.05 -17.71
N SER A 55 -8.45 2.20 -17.48
CA SER A 55 -9.56 2.36 -16.57
C SER A 55 -10.85 2.32 -17.35
N LYS A 56 -11.85 1.58 -16.86
CA LYS A 56 -13.22 1.61 -17.37
C LYS A 56 -14.12 2.26 -16.33
N LYS A 57 -15.00 3.16 -16.75
CA LYS A 57 -16.06 3.68 -15.90
C LYS A 57 -16.97 2.51 -15.51
N LEU A 58 -17.14 2.27 -14.21
CA LEU A 58 -18.21 1.43 -13.70
C LEU A 58 -19.47 2.28 -13.61
N ASP A 59 -20.58 1.77 -14.13
CA ASP A 59 -21.84 2.50 -14.15
C ASP A 59 -22.62 2.36 -12.83
N SER A 60 -22.41 1.27 -12.09
CA SER A 60 -23.14 0.98 -10.85
C SER A 60 -22.22 0.33 -9.83
N VAL A 61 -21.91 1.06 -8.76
CA VAL A 61 -21.13 0.58 -7.63
C VAL A 61 -22.05 0.42 -6.43
N ILE A 62 -22.14 -0.79 -5.89
CA ILE A 62 -22.94 -1.08 -4.69
C ILE A 62 -22.30 -0.41 -3.47
N THR A 63 -23.08 0.40 -2.77
CA THR A 63 -22.69 1.18 -1.59
C THR A 63 -23.29 0.65 -0.29
N SER A 64 -24.31 -0.21 -0.35
CA SER A 64 -24.94 -0.80 0.85
C SER A 64 -24.15 -1.97 1.45
N GLY A 65 -24.46 -2.30 2.71
CA GLY A 65 -23.92 -3.47 3.42
C GLY A 65 -22.43 -3.39 3.77
N LYS A 66 -21.86 -2.18 3.84
CA LYS A 66 -20.46 -1.95 4.20
C LYS A 66 -20.34 -1.66 5.69
N SER A 67 -19.45 -2.38 6.38
CA SER A 67 -19.10 -2.13 7.78
C SER A 67 -18.15 -0.93 7.97
N SER A 68 -17.45 -0.54 6.91
CA SER A 68 -16.60 0.65 6.86
C SER A 68 -17.01 1.49 5.66
N ILE A 69 -17.46 2.70 5.92
CA ILE A 69 -18.00 3.62 4.92
C ILE A 69 -17.06 4.82 4.82
N MET A 70 -16.81 5.29 3.59
CA MET A 70 -15.99 6.47 3.35
C MET A 70 -16.85 7.73 3.40
N LEU A 71 -16.32 8.77 4.06
CA LEU A 71 -16.92 10.10 4.13
C LEU A 71 -15.87 11.14 3.74
N GLY A 72 -16.28 12.16 2.98
CA GLY A 72 -15.42 13.27 2.61
C GLY A 72 -15.15 13.36 1.12
N SER A 73 -14.06 14.03 0.75
CA SER A 73 -13.69 14.26 -0.65
C SER A 73 -12.22 14.08 -0.93
N ILE A 74 -11.91 13.69 -2.17
CA ILE A 74 -10.54 13.59 -2.67
C ILE A 74 -10.48 14.10 -4.10
N ASN A 75 -9.41 14.80 -4.44
CA ASN A 75 -9.15 15.27 -5.79
C ASN A 75 -7.80 14.71 -6.28
N THR A 76 -7.83 13.88 -7.32
CA THR A 76 -6.64 13.26 -7.91
C THR A 76 -6.47 13.66 -9.37
N SER A 77 -5.25 13.57 -9.89
CA SER A 77 -4.95 13.86 -11.30
C SER A 77 -5.62 12.90 -12.28
N GLU A 78 -5.89 11.67 -11.83
CA GLU A 78 -6.39 10.58 -12.69
C GLU A 78 -7.92 10.51 -12.70
N ALA A 79 -8.56 10.73 -11.54
CA ALA A 79 -10.01 10.57 -11.36
C ALA A 79 -10.76 11.89 -11.13
N GLY A 80 -10.05 13.00 -10.90
CA GLY A 80 -10.65 14.28 -10.55
C GLY A 80 -11.22 14.30 -9.13
N LEU A 81 -12.22 15.16 -8.91
CA LEU A 81 -12.92 15.28 -7.64
C LEU A 81 -13.90 14.11 -7.46
N SER A 82 -13.73 13.38 -6.36
CA SER A 82 -14.65 12.35 -5.87
C SER A 82 -15.13 12.75 -4.48
N GLU A 83 -16.45 12.74 -4.29
CA GLU A 83 -17.10 13.10 -3.04
C GLU A 83 -17.93 11.91 -2.54
N SER A 84 -17.99 11.74 -1.22
CA SER A 84 -18.73 10.66 -0.57
C SER A 84 -19.50 11.21 0.62
N SER A 85 -20.79 10.91 0.66
CA SER A 85 -21.70 11.15 1.78
C SER A 85 -22.24 9.82 2.31
N ILE A 86 -22.77 9.83 3.53
CA ILE A 86 -23.25 8.62 4.21
C ILE A 86 -24.71 8.82 4.61
N PHE A 87 -25.52 7.81 4.29
CA PHE A 87 -26.83 7.60 4.90
C PHE A 87 -26.73 6.42 5.85
N SER A 88 -27.09 6.63 7.11
CA SER A 88 -26.99 5.58 8.14
C SER A 88 -28.18 5.62 9.08
N SER A 89 -28.66 4.44 9.46
CA SER A 89 -29.60 4.26 10.57
C SER A 89 -28.81 3.77 11.78
N LEU A 90 -28.86 4.53 12.87
CA LEU A 90 -28.15 4.20 14.11
C LEU A 90 -29.14 3.57 15.09
N ILE A 91 -28.97 2.27 15.34
CA ILE A 91 -29.73 1.54 16.36
C ILE A 91 -28.74 1.21 17.49
N PRO A 92 -28.99 1.67 18.74
CA PRO A 92 -28.12 1.34 19.86
C PRO A 92 -28.21 -0.16 20.18
N ASP A 93 -27.06 -0.85 20.22
CA ASP A 93 -26.96 -2.29 20.51
C ASP A 93 -27.59 -2.69 21.85
N SER A 94 -27.38 -1.84 22.86
CA SER A 94 -28.08 -1.97 24.13
C SER A 94 -28.31 -0.60 24.75
N LEU A 95 -29.55 -0.37 25.13
CA LEU A 95 -29.87 0.69 26.06
C LEU A 95 -29.63 0.12 27.45
N ASN A 96 -28.47 0.44 28.03
CA ASN A 96 -28.12 0.04 29.41
C ASN A 96 -29.13 0.57 30.46
N ARG A 97 -30.10 1.39 30.03
CA ARG A 97 -31.28 1.78 30.78
C ARG A 97 -32.54 1.51 29.97
N THR A 98 -33.53 0.90 30.62
CA THR A 98 -34.89 0.84 30.10
C THR A 98 -35.47 2.26 30.07
N PHE A 99 -35.84 2.75 28.89
CA PHE A 99 -36.65 3.98 28.82
C PHE A 99 -38.04 3.71 29.42
N PRO A 100 -38.68 4.71 30.04
CA PRO A 100 -40.07 4.59 30.48
C PRO A 100 -40.97 4.15 29.31
N SER A 101 -41.94 3.27 29.56
CA SER A 101 -42.82 2.74 28.52
C SER A 101 -43.83 3.76 27.96
N SER A 102 -43.95 4.94 28.58
CA SER A 102 -44.83 6.03 28.14
C SER A 102 -44.33 7.38 28.65
N ASN A 103 -44.67 8.47 27.96
CA ASN A 103 -44.43 9.86 28.36
C ASN A 103 -42.95 10.22 28.61
N TYR A 104 -42.04 9.72 27.76
CA TYR A 104 -40.67 10.23 27.72
C TYR A 104 -40.41 10.88 26.36
N GLN A 105 -39.62 11.95 26.38
CA GLN A 105 -39.09 12.60 25.20
C GLN A 105 -37.58 12.63 25.35
N ILE A 106 -36.86 12.18 24.32
CA ILE A 106 -35.42 12.39 24.26
C ILE A 106 -35.21 13.86 23.91
N ASP A 107 -34.59 14.60 24.82
CA ASP A 107 -34.27 16.02 24.62
C ASP A 107 -33.07 16.17 23.67
N SER A 108 -31.98 15.43 23.94
CA SER A 108 -30.78 15.41 23.11
C SER A 108 -30.01 14.09 23.26
N PHE A 109 -29.20 13.78 22.26
CA PHE A 109 -28.21 12.70 22.30
C PHE A 109 -26.95 13.16 21.56
N TYR A 110 -25.82 12.56 21.93
CA TYR A 110 -24.53 12.79 21.28
C TYR A 110 -24.14 11.54 20.52
N ILE A 111 -23.71 11.70 19.28
CA ILE A 111 -23.11 10.63 18.48
C ILE A 111 -21.62 10.90 18.42
N GLU A 112 -20.81 9.90 18.78
CA GLU A 112 -19.38 9.89 18.55
C GLU A 112 -19.08 8.89 17.44
N LEU A 113 -18.48 9.35 16.35
CA LEU A 113 -18.08 8.50 15.22
C LEU A 113 -16.56 8.38 15.21
N GLU A 114 -16.06 7.15 15.36
CA GLU A 114 -14.63 6.88 15.29
C GLU A 114 -14.17 6.83 13.83
N ILE A 115 -13.16 7.64 13.50
CA ILE A 115 -12.49 7.58 12.20
C ILE A 115 -11.42 6.48 12.26
N SER A 116 -11.73 5.33 11.65
CA SER A 116 -10.82 4.16 11.64
C SER A 116 -9.58 4.35 10.75
N ASN A 117 -9.70 5.10 9.66
CA ASN A 117 -8.60 5.36 8.73
C ASN A 117 -8.85 6.65 7.92
N VAL A 118 -7.78 7.24 7.41
CA VAL A 118 -7.82 8.44 6.56
C VAL A 118 -7.00 8.17 5.30
N TYR A 119 -7.59 8.42 4.14
CA TYR A 119 -6.92 8.33 2.85
C TYR A 119 -6.75 9.72 2.23
N GLY A 120 -5.59 9.99 1.64
CA GLY A 120 -5.26 11.29 1.04
C GLY A 120 -4.66 12.26 2.04
N LYS A 121 -4.87 13.56 1.81
CA LYS A 121 -4.32 14.61 2.68
C LYS A 121 -5.18 14.74 3.93
N ASN A 122 -4.54 14.69 5.10
CA ASN A 122 -5.20 14.94 6.38
C ASN A 122 -5.41 16.46 6.56
N ILE A 123 -6.48 16.97 5.97
CA ILE A 123 -6.95 18.35 6.11
C ILE A 123 -8.21 18.38 6.97
N SER A 124 -8.49 19.52 7.61
CA SER A 124 -9.74 19.71 8.33
C SER A 124 -10.92 19.57 7.36
N GLN A 125 -11.91 18.78 7.76
CA GLN A 125 -13.15 18.56 7.03
C GLN A 125 -14.32 19.04 7.89
N GLU A 126 -15.28 19.69 7.26
CA GLU A 126 -16.56 20.04 7.86
C GLU A 126 -17.60 19.08 7.32
N PHE A 127 -18.41 18.51 8.20
CA PHE A 127 -19.50 17.62 7.83
C PHE A 127 -20.81 18.29 8.21
N GLU A 128 -21.87 17.98 7.48
CA GLU A 128 -23.21 18.43 7.83
C GLU A 128 -24.07 17.21 8.07
N ILE A 129 -24.81 17.24 9.18
CA ILE A 129 -25.65 16.13 9.60
C ILE A 129 -27.09 16.54 9.40
N TYR A 130 -27.83 15.73 8.65
CA TYR A 130 -29.24 15.93 8.35
C TYR A 130 -30.05 14.76 8.87
N LYS A 131 -31.28 15.05 9.30
CA LYS A 131 -32.26 14.00 9.56
C LYS A 131 -32.70 13.38 8.24
N ILE A 132 -32.80 12.05 8.17
CA ILE A 132 -33.34 11.35 7.01
C ILE A 132 -34.86 11.24 7.18
N ASP A 133 -35.61 11.68 6.18
CA ASP A 133 -37.08 11.66 6.20
C ASP A 133 -37.66 10.36 5.61
N GLU A 134 -36.80 9.52 5.05
CA GLU A 134 -37.12 8.18 4.55
C GLU A 134 -36.34 7.10 5.30
N HIS A 135 -36.87 5.87 5.26
CA HIS A 135 -36.27 4.74 5.94
C HIS A 135 -35.13 4.13 5.11
N VAL A 136 -33.94 4.03 5.70
CA VAL A 136 -32.82 3.26 5.14
C VAL A 136 -33.11 1.77 5.36
N ASN A 137 -33.36 1.02 4.28
CA ASN A 137 -33.69 -0.40 4.36
C ASN A 137 -32.41 -1.26 4.28
N GLU A 138 -32.11 -1.99 5.34
CA GLU A 138 -30.92 -2.86 5.42
C GLU A 138 -30.92 -3.99 4.37
N ASP A 139 -32.10 -4.47 3.97
CA ASP A 139 -32.25 -5.54 2.97
C ASP A 139 -32.15 -5.03 1.52
N SER A 140 -32.02 -3.70 1.33
CA SER A 140 -31.95 -3.09 0.00
C SER A 140 -30.51 -2.94 -0.53
N VAL A 141 -30.37 -3.08 -1.85
CA VAL A 141 -29.12 -2.79 -2.55
C VAL A 141 -29.14 -1.33 -2.98
N TYR A 142 -28.25 -0.53 -2.41
CA TYR A 142 -28.04 0.86 -2.81
C TYR A 142 -26.77 1.00 -3.66
N TYR A 143 -26.79 1.94 -4.58
CA TYR A 143 -25.72 2.26 -5.52
C TYR A 143 -25.21 3.69 -5.33
N ASN A 144 -24.07 4.00 -5.94
CA ASN A 144 -23.43 5.33 -5.90
C ASN A 144 -24.22 6.48 -6.54
N PHE A 145 -25.35 6.19 -7.19
CA PHE A 145 -26.25 7.19 -7.78
C PHE A 145 -27.60 7.26 -7.05
N ASP A 146 -27.82 6.41 -6.04
CA ASP A 146 -29.01 6.47 -5.22
C ASP A 146 -28.84 7.59 -4.17
N SER A 147 -29.93 8.27 -3.87
CA SER A 147 -29.98 9.33 -2.87
C SER A 147 -31.25 9.20 -2.05
N LEU A 148 -31.16 9.54 -0.78
CA LEU A 148 -32.31 9.59 0.11
C LEU A 148 -32.77 11.02 0.36
N THR A 149 -34.06 11.20 0.59
CA THR A 149 -34.66 12.46 1.02
C THR A 149 -34.22 12.80 2.44
N VAL A 150 -33.61 13.97 2.58
CA VAL A 150 -33.17 14.52 3.86
C VAL A 150 -34.03 15.72 4.26
N GLY A 151 -34.29 15.82 5.55
CA GLY A 151 -35.04 16.89 6.18
C GLY A 151 -34.12 17.98 6.73
N GLU A 152 -34.39 18.40 7.97
CA GLU A 152 -33.66 19.49 8.62
C GLU A 152 -32.20 19.13 8.96
N LYS A 153 -31.33 20.15 8.95
CA LYS A 153 -29.95 20.05 9.46
C LYS A 153 -30.01 19.97 10.98
N ILE A 154 -29.42 18.92 11.54
CA ILE A 154 -29.39 18.64 12.97
C ILE A 154 -27.99 18.83 13.59
N GLY A 155 -26.96 18.99 12.77
CA GLY A 155 -25.59 19.21 13.25
C GLY A 155 -24.58 19.56 12.17
N SER A 156 -23.38 19.93 12.61
CA SER A 156 -22.16 20.11 11.81
C SER A 156 -20.92 19.96 12.67
#